data_AF-A0A3D2SFU1-F1
#
_entry.id   AF-A0A3D2SFU1-F1
#
_cell.length_a   1.000
_cell.length_b   1.000
_cell.length_c   1.000
_cell.angle_alpha   90.00
_cell.angle_beta   90.00
_cell.angle_gamma   90.00
#
_symmetry.space_group_name_H-M   'P 1'
#
loop_
_entity.id
_entity.type
_entity.pdbx_description
1 polymer ?
#
loop_
_entity_poly.entity_id
_entity_poly.type
_entity_poly.pdbx_seq_one_letter_code
_entity_poly.pdbx_strand_id
1 'polypeptide(L)'
;FSGVNEVYSAHRLLLGAWTPEIYKIRNAFNRKRSGDLLIDVLPGWTIVEEQATNSRIVRAANTPAPLILLGASVKPEIIEIPTSVEYIAPTIAHAIRIRAPNGCKTSPLTGIR
;
A
#
# COMPACT_ATOMS: atom_id res chain seq x y z
N PHE A 1 16.43 -20.47 -10.82
CA PHE A 1 15.20 -20.53 -9.99
C PHE A 1 14.01 -20.23 -10.88
N SER A 2 13.03 -21.13 -10.99
CA SER A 2 11.93 -21.02 -11.98
C SER A 2 10.75 -20.17 -11.52
N GLY A 3 10.56 -19.97 -10.22
CA GLY A 3 9.44 -19.19 -9.66
C GLY A 3 9.78 -17.76 -9.22
N VAL A 4 11.03 -17.35 -9.31
CA VAL A 4 11.47 -16.00 -8.89
C VAL A 4 11.34 -15.04 -10.06
N ASN A 5 10.62 -13.95 -9.86
CA ASN A 5 10.48 -12.88 -10.85
C ASN A 5 11.68 -11.93 -10.77
N GLU A 6 11.90 -11.30 -9.62
CA GLU A 6 12.99 -10.36 -9.38
C GLU A 6 13.45 -10.42 -7.92
N VAL A 7 14.68 -10.00 -7.66
CA VAL A 7 15.20 -9.83 -6.30
C VAL A 7 15.67 -8.39 -6.12
N TYR A 8 15.12 -7.72 -5.11
CA TYR A 8 15.49 -6.35 -4.75
C TYR A 8 16.37 -6.35 -3.52
N SER A 9 17.53 -5.71 -3.60
CA SER A 9 18.34 -5.43 -2.42
C SER A 9 17.82 -4.20 -1.68
N ALA A 10 18.02 -4.15 -0.36
CA ALA A 10 17.74 -3.00 0.47
C ALA A 10 18.41 -1.72 -0.07
N HIS A 11 19.65 -1.85 -0.57
CA HIS A 11 20.37 -0.76 -1.22
C HIS A 11 19.65 -0.25 -2.46
N ARG A 12 19.16 -1.15 -3.34
CA ARG A 12 18.41 -0.75 -4.54
C ARG A 12 17.07 -0.11 -4.19
N LEU A 13 16.38 -0.59 -3.16
CA LEU A 13 15.12 0.02 -2.71
C LEU A 13 15.30 1.43 -2.13
N LEU A 14 16.43 1.69 -1.47
CA LEU A 14 16.71 2.97 -0.82
C LEU A 14 17.40 3.99 -1.74
N LEU A 15 18.32 3.54 -2.59
CA LEU A 15 19.23 4.39 -3.37
C LEU A 15 19.10 4.21 -4.89
N GLY A 16 18.28 3.25 -5.34
CA GLY A 16 18.05 3.01 -6.76
C GLY A 16 17.15 4.06 -7.41
N ALA A 17 17.07 4.01 -8.75
CA ALA A 17 16.18 4.84 -9.52
C ALA A 17 14.71 4.60 -9.13
N TRP A 18 13.93 5.67 -9.11
CA TRP A 18 12.51 5.59 -8.80
C TRP A 18 11.72 5.00 -9.97
N THR A 19 10.87 4.01 -9.69
CA THR A 19 9.80 3.55 -10.59
C THR A 19 8.51 3.36 -9.78
N PRO A 20 7.32 3.40 -10.41
CA PRO A 20 6.05 3.16 -9.73
C PRO A 20 5.98 1.84 -8.96
N GLU A 21 6.61 0.79 -9.49
CA GLU A 21 6.68 -0.55 -8.87
C GLU A 21 7.59 -0.53 -7.64
N ILE A 22 8.82 -0.01 -7.78
CA ILE A 22 9.77 0.12 -6.67
C ILE A 22 9.20 1.02 -5.58
N TYR A 23 8.44 2.06 -5.92
CA TYR A 23 7.81 2.93 -4.96
C TYR A 23 6.83 2.19 -4.03
N LYS A 24 6.00 1.30 -4.59
CA LYS A 24 5.06 0.47 -3.81
C LYS A 24 5.81 -0.46 -2.86
N ILE A 25 6.86 -1.13 -3.35
CA ILE A 25 7.69 -2.04 -2.55
C ILE A 25 8.41 -1.26 -1.44
N ARG A 26 8.97 -0.10 -1.76
CA ARG A 26 9.66 0.77 -0.81
C ARG A 26 8.74 1.27 0.31
N ASN A 27 7.47 1.52 0.02
CA ASN A 27 6.49 1.91 1.05
C ASN A 27 6.23 0.81 2.09
N ALA A 28 6.48 -0.46 1.77
CA ALA A 28 6.42 -1.58 2.70
C ALA A 28 7.78 -1.89 3.38
N PHE A 29 8.87 -1.23 2.97
CA PHE A 29 10.21 -1.48 3.48
C PHE A 29 10.55 -0.56 4.66
N ASN A 30 11.10 -1.14 5.74
CA ASN A 30 11.61 -0.40 6.89
C ASN A 30 13.09 -0.77 7.12
N ARG A 31 13.99 0.20 6.98
CA ARG A 31 15.45 -0.01 7.12
C ARG A 31 15.88 -0.73 8.40
N LYS A 32 15.17 -0.57 9.52
CA LYS A 32 15.54 -1.18 10.81
C LYS A 32 14.89 -2.55 11.06
N ARG A 33 13.92 -2.96 10.24
CA ARG A 33 13.09 -4.15 10.50
C ARG A 33 12.97 -5.10 9.31
N SER A 34 13.15 -4.60 8.10
CA SER A 34 13.17 -5.40 6.87
C SER A 34 14.54 -6.00 6.65
N GLY A 35 14.58 -7.17 5.99
CA GLY A 35 15.82 -7.83 5.63
C GLY A 35 16.54 -7.19 4.43
N ASP A 36 17.70 -7.74 4.09
CA ASP A 36 18.58 -7.19 3.04
C ASP A 36 18.10 -7.47 1.62
N LEU A 37 17.32 -8.53 1.43
CA LEU A 37 16.79 -8.95 0.13
C LEU A 37 15.27 -9.14 0.22
N LEU A 38 14.57 -8.64 -0.79
CA LEU A 38 13.15 -8.90 -1.03
C LEU A 38 13.03 -9.70 -2.32
N ILE A 39 12.40 -10.87 -2.23
CA ILE A 39 12.20 -11.78 -3.37
C ILE A 39 10.78 -11.57 -3.87
N ASP A 40 10.66 -11.11 -5.11
CA ASP A 40 9.40 -11.08 -5.83
C ASP A 40 9.20 -12.40 -6.59
N VAL A 41 8.03 -12.99 -6.41
CA VAL A 41 7.70 -14.33 -6.91
C VAL A 41 6.73 -14.19 -8.06
N LEU A 42 6.88 -15.01 -9.10
CA LEU A 42 5.97 -15.00 -10.23
C LEU A 42 4.52 -15.31 -9.79
N PRO A 43 3.51 -14.66 -10.38
CA PRO A 43 2.12 -14.96 -10.10
C PRO A 43 1.76 -16.42 -10.38
N GLY A 44 0.83 -16.97 -9.61
CA GLY A 44 0.39 -18.37 -9.73
C GLY A 44 1.23 -19.37 -8.92
N TRP A 45 2.37 -18.94 -8.38
CA TRP A 45 3.11 -19.73 -7.40
C TRP A 45 2.50 -19.60 -6.00
N THR A 46 2.62 -20.65 -5.20
CA THR A 46 2.16 -20.68 -3.81
C THR A 46 3.37 -20.69 -2.89
N ILE A 47 3.41 -19.73 -1.97
CA ILE A 47 4.37 -19.73 -0.87
C ILE A 47 3.79 -20.60 0.24
N VAL A 48 4.51 -21.66 0.58
CA VAL A 48 4.14 -22.62 1.62
C VAL A 48 5.10 -22.45 2.79
N GLU A 49 4.56 -22.20 3.97
CA GLU A 49 5.32 -22.17 5.20
C GLU A 49 5.32 -23.57 5.81
N GLU A 50 6.49 -24.14 6.10
CA GLU A 50 6.60 -25.54 6.54
C GLU A 50 5.93 -25.80 7.90
N GLN A 51 5.83 -24.77 8.74
CA GLN A 51 5.40 -24.88 10.14
C GLN A 51 4.00 -24.27 10.40
N ALA A 52 3.44 -23.54 9.43
CA ALA A 52 2.13 -22.93 9.55
C ALA A 52 1.19 -23.46 8.47
N THR A 53 -0.09 -23.67 8.80
CA THR A 53 -1.13 -24.07 7.84
C THR A 53 -1.50 -22.97 6.84
N ASN A 54 -0.75 -21.87 6.80
CA ASN A 54 -1.01 -20.74 5.93
C ASN A 54 -0.24 -20.90 4.62
N SER A 55 -0.99 -21.17 3.55
CA SER A 55 -0.48 -21.07 2.18
C SER A 55 -0.99 -19.79 1.54
N ARG A 56 -0.11 -19.07 0.84
CA ARG A 56 -0.48 -17.84 0.13
C ARG A 56 -0.15 -17.98 -1.35
N ILE A 57 -1.17 -17.85 -2.19
CA ILE A 57 -1.00 -17.76 -3.64
C ILE A 57 -0.54 -16.34 -3.98
N VAL A 58 0.54 -16.25 -4.76
CA VAL A 58 1.08 -14.99 -5.27
C VAL A 58 0.23 -14.55 -6.45
N ARG A 59 -0.24 -13.30 -6.40
CA ARG A 59 -1.10 -12.68 -7.42
C ARG A 59 -0.47 -11.37 -7.86
N ALA A 60 -0.40 -11.13 -9.16
CA ALA A 60 0.02 -9.83 -9.71
C ALA A 60 -1.09 -8.76 -9.61
N ALA A 61 -2.35 -9.19 -9.65
CA ALA A 61 -3.48 -8.26 -9.67
C ALA A 61 -3.62 -7.53 -8.34
N ASN A 62 -3.69 -6.20 -8.41
CA ASN A 62 -4.15 -5.39 -7.29
C ASN A 62 -5.62 -5.71 -7.02
N THR A 63 -6.00 -5.89 -5.76
CA THR A 63 -7.40 -6.06 -5.38
C THR A 63 -7.99 -4.68 -5.07
N PRO A 64 -8.74 -4.05 -6.00
CA PRO A 64 -9.38 -2.78 -5.69
C PRO A 64 -10.41 -2.98 -4.58
N ALA A 65 -10.42 -2.05 -3.62
CA ALA A 65 -11.39 -2.01 -2.54
C ALA A 65 -12.11 -0.65 -2.58
N PRO A 66 -13.44 -0.61 -2.40
CA PRO A 66 -14.17 0.65 -2.38
C PRO A 66 -13.90 1.43 -1.09
N LEU A 67 -13.82 2.76 -1.20
CA LEU A 67 -13.81 3.68 -0.07
C LEU A 67 -15.20 4.31 0.07
N ILE A 68 -15.85 4.09 1.20
CA ILE A 68 -17.20 4.62 1.49
C ILE A 68 -17.12 5.48 2.76
N LEU A 69 -17.51 6.75 2.63
CA LEU A 69 -17.61 7.69 3.75
C LEU A 69 -19.08 8.05 3.97
N LEU A 70 -19.57 7.90 5.19
CA LEU A 70 -20.97 8.17 5.54
C LEU A 70 -21.04 9.03 6.81
N GLY A 71 -21.96 9.98 6.85
CA GLY A 71 -22.19 10.82 8.04
C GLY A 71 -23.11 12.01 7.75
N ALA A 72 -23.56 12.67 8.81
CA ALA A 72 -24.54 13.76 8.74
C ALA A 72 -24.09 15.01 7.95
N SER A 73 -22.79 15.15 7.69
CA SER A 73 -22.22 16.27 6.93
C SER A 73 -21.41 15.81 5.71
N VAL A 74 -21.66 14.60 5.23
CA VAL A 74 -21.02 14.08 4.01
C VAL A 74 -22.01 14.24 2.86
N LYS A 75 -21.60 14.98 1.82
CA LYS A 75 -22.42 15.15 0.63
C LYS A 75 -22.55 13.81 -0.12
N PRO A 76 -23.76 13.40 -0.53
CA PRO A 76 -23.92 12.23 -1.37
C PRO A 76 -23.31 12.49 -2.75
N GLU A 77 -22.16 11.86 -3.01
CA GLU A 77 -21.45 12.01 -4.28
C GLU A 77 -20.58 10.77 -4.54
N ILE A 78 -20.46 10.40 -5.82
CA ILE A 78 -19.52 9.38 -6.27
C ILE A 78 -18.28 10.11 -6.78
N ILE A 79 -17.16 9.89 -6.12
CA ILE A 79 -15.87 10.47 -6.51
C ILE A 79 -15.08 9.42 -7.28
N GLU A 80 -14.87 9.63 -8.57
CA GLU A 80 -14.12 8.72 -9.46
C GLU A 80 -12.60 8.97 -9.43
N ILE A 81 -12.14 9.89 -8.60
CA ILE A 81 -10.72 10.23 -8.48
C ILE A 81 -9.95 9.02 -7.92
N PRO A 82 -8.86 8.58 -8.59
CA PRO A 82 -8.01 7.51 -8.09
C PRO A 82 -7.54 7.81 -6.66
N THR A 83 -7.94 6.97 -5.72
CA THR A 83 -7.66 7.14 -4.30
C THR A 83 -6.95 5.92 -3.73
N SER A 84 -6.06 6.17 -2.77
CA SER A 84 -5.35 5.13 -2.02
C SER A 84 -5.72 5.20 -0.54
N VAL A 85 -5.37 4.14 0.20
CA VAL A 85 -5.59 4.05 1.65
C VAL A 85 -4.90 5.19 2.42
N GLU A 86 -3.86 5.80 1.85
CA GLU A 86 -3.11 6.91 2.47
C GLU A 86 -3.99 8.15 2.72
N TYR A 87 -5.06 8.33 1.93
CA TYR A 87 -5.96 9.48 2.06
C TYR A 87 -6.95 9.36 3.24
N ILE A 88 -7.16 8.17 3.79
CA ILE A 88 -8.20 7.93 4.80
C ILE A 88 -7.91 8.72 6.09
N ALA A 89 -6.72 8.53 6.65
CA ALA A 89 -6.31 9.18 7.90
C ALA A 89 -6.36 10.72 7.84
N PRO A 90 -5.77 11.41 6.84
CA PRO A 90 -5.84 12.87 6.77
C PRO A 90 -7.27 13.38 6.49
N THR A 91 -8.08 12.64 5.71
CA THR A 91 -9.48 13.00 5.44
C THR A 91 -10.34 12.94 6.70
N ILE A 92 -10.22 11.88 7.50
CA ILE A 92 -10.95 11.76 8.77
C ILE A 92 -10.48 12.83 9.76
N ALA A 93 -9.16 13.02 9.91
CA ALA A 93 -8.61 14.03 10.81
C ALA A 93 -9.12 15.44 10.48
N HIS A 94 -9.19 15.77 9.19
CA HIS A 94 -9.77 17.02 8.72
C HIS A 94 -11.27 17.13 9.04
N ALA A 95 -12.04 16.06 8.82
CA ALA A 95 -13.48 16.05 9.10
C ALA A 95 -13.79 16.30 10.58
N ILE A 96 -13.00 15.72 11.50
CA ILE A 96 -13.18 15.85 12.95
C ILE A 96 -12.36 16.98 13.59
N ARG A 97 -11.72 17.83 12.77
CA ARG A 97 -10.96 19.03 13.21
C ARG A 97 -9.80 18.73 14.17
N ILE A 98 -9.08 17.63 13.94
CA ILE A 98 -7.81 17.35 14.63
C ILE A 98 -6.64 17.43 13.66
N ARG A 99 -5.42 17.51 14.19
CA ARG A 99 -4.20 17.43 13.37
C ARG A 99 -4.08 16.01 12.80
N ALA A 100 -3.73 15.92 11.50
CA ALA A 100 -3.42 14.64 10.87
C ALA A 100 -2.21 13.97 11.55
N PRO A 101 -2.16 12.63 11.59
CA PRO A 101 -0.98 11.91 12.03
C PRO A 101 0.29 12.38 11.30
N ASN A 102 1.40 12.45 12.01
CA ASN A 102 2.67 12.95 11.48
C ASN A 102 3.25 12.11 10.33
N GLY A 103 2.84 10.84 10.20
CA GLY A 103 3.26 9.95 9.12
C GLY A 103 2.46 10.09 7.82
N CYS A 104 1.44 10.95 7.78
CA CYS A 104 0.65 11.17 6.57
C CYS A 104 1.50 11.89 5.50
N LYS A 105 1.55 11.31 4.30
CA LYS A 105 2.25 11.88 3.14
C LYS A 105 1.32 12.61 2.17
N THR A 106 0.01 12.34 2.26
CA THR A 106 -1.02 12.86 1.37
C THR A 106 -1.89 13.89 2.09
N SER A 107 -2.50 14.78 1.30
CA SER A 107 -3.48 15.74 1.80
C SER A 107 -4.87 15.10 1.90
N PRO A 108 -5.77 15.64 2.75
CA PRO A 108 -7.17 15.22 2.82
C PRO A 108 -7.86 15.26 1.45
N LEU A 109 -8.81 14.36 1.23
CA LEU A 109 -9.70 14.44 0.07
C LEU A 109 -10.61 15.66 0.18
N THR A 110 -10.65 16.45 -0.88
CA THR A 110 -11.49 17.63 -1.01
C THR A 110 -12.84 17.27 -1.64
N GLY A 111 -13.89 18.04 -1.36
CA GLY A 111 -15.21 17.84 -1.97
C GLY A 111 -16.10 16.76 -1.32
N ILE A 112 -15.72 16.27 -0.13
CA ILE A 112 -16.52 15.30 0.64
C ILE A 112 -17.63 15.99 1.48
N ARG A 113 -17.46 17.27 1.79
CA ARG A 113 -18.43 18.12 2.50
C ARG A 113 -19.18 19.00 1.53
#